data_AF-A0A3E2HDC2-F1
#
_entry.id   AF-A0A3E2HDC2-F1
#
_cell.length_a   1.000
_cell.length_b   1.000
_cell.length_c   1.000
_cell.angle_alpha   90.00
_cell.angle_beta   90.00
_cell.angle_gamma   90.00
#
_symmetry.space_group_name_H-M   'P 1'
#
loop_
_entity.id
_entity.type
_entity.pdbx_description
1 polymer ?
#
loop_
_entity_poly.entity_id
_entity_poly.type
_entity_poly.pdbx_seq_one_letter_code
_entity_poly.pdbx_strand_id
1 'polypeptide(L)'
;MFKKFILKGGPTGENLAAGYPNASASIDAWGLEREKYNFNKPGFSEATGHFTQLVWSNTTSVGCGRVNCSGKNGTPGWYVVCEYYPRGNVVGDKNQFFKDNVKKQSVGKDTDTVESGITSLAQGWREVRWAAIVLGGAILVGWAIVW
;
A
#
# COMPACT_ATOMS: atom_id res chain seq x y z
N MET A 1 2.06 -22.20 -18.81
CA MET A 1 3.44 -21.82 -19.19
C MET A 1 3.87 -20.68 -18.27
N PHE A 2 4.72 -20.96 -17.28
CA PHE A 2 5.24 -19.93 -16.38
C PHE A 2 6.24 -19.07 -17.14
N LYS A 3 5.89 -17.81 -17.43
CA LYS A 3 6.94 -16.82 -17.64
C LYS A 3 7.54 -16.54 -16.28
N LYS A 4 8.69 -17.18 -16.01
CA LYS A 4 9.62 -16.76 -14.97
C LYS A 4 9.89 -15.28 -15.22
N PHE A 5 9.23 -14.40 -14.46
CA PHE A 5 9.77 -13.07 -14.24
C PHE A 5 11.14 -13.33 -13.64
N ILE A 6 12.18 -13.01 -14.38
CA ILE A 6 13.54 -13.24 -13.94
C ILE A 6 13.78 -12.25 -12.80
N LEU A 7 13.65 -12.74 -11.56
CA LEU A 7 14.01 -12.11 -10.28
C LEU A 7 15.54 -11.92 -10.14
N LYS A 8 16.22 -11.53 -11.23
CA LYS A 8 17.65 -11.25 -11.14
C LYS A 8 17.77 -9.80 -10.73
N GLY A 9 18.26 -9.59 -9.51
CA GLY A 9 18.56 -8.29 -8.90
C GLY A 9 19.44 -7.40 -9.77
N GLY A 10 18.83 -6.87 -10.83
CA GLY A 10 19.33 -5.77 -11.62
C GLY A 10 19.15 -4.46 -10.84
N PRO A 11 19.46 -3.32 -11.45
CA PRO A 11 19.41 -2.01 -10.81
C PRO A 11 17.97 -1.48 -10.59
N THR A 12 16.99 -2.37 -10.41
CA THR A 12 15.58 -2.06 -10.20
C THR A 12 15.26 -1.94 -8.72
N GLY A 13 14.18 -1.23 -8.40
CA GLY A 13 13.57 -1.24 -7.06
C GLY A 13 12.48 -2.30 -7.03
N GLU A 14 12.14 -2.82 -5.85
CA GLU A 14 11.15 -3.89 -5.70
C GLU A 14 10.17 -3.56 -4.56
N ASN A 15 8.88 -3.83 -4.78
CA ASN A 15 7.87 -3.95 -3.73
C ASN A 15 7.27 -5.36 -3.76
N LEU A 16 7.06 -5.93 -2.57
CA LEU A 16 6.51 -7.28 -2.38
C LEU A 16 5.37 -7.26 -1.37
N ALA A 17 4.29 -7.97 -1.68
CA ALA A 17 3.14 -8.14 -0.81
C ALA A 17 2.64 -9.59 -0.89
N ALA A 18 2.29 -10.15 0.26
CA ALA A 18 1.78 -11.51 0.37
C ALA A 18 0.60 -11.57 1.34
N GLY A 19 -0.40 -12.38 1.02
CA GLY A 19 -1.50 -12.68 1.93
C GLY A 19 -2.72 -11.76 1.82
N TYR A 20 -2.71 -10.79 0.91
CA TYR A 20 -3.86 -9.89 0.69
C TYR A 20 -5.00 -10.58 -0.08
N PRO A 21 -6.26 -10.16 0.12
CA PRO A 21 -7.43 -10.76 -0.54
C PRO A 21 -7.44 -10.59 -2.06
N ASN A 22 -6.74 -9.59 -2.60
CA ASN A 22 -6.53 -9.36 -4.03
C ASN A 22 -5.32 -8.47 -4.26
N ALA A 23 -4.94 -8.29 -5.53
CA ALA A 23 -3.78 -7.49 -5.89
C ALA A 23 -3.96 -5.99 -5.60
N SER A 24 -5.18 -5.43 -5.73
CA SER A 24 -5.41 -4.02 -5.42
C SER A 24 -5.18 -3.74 -3.94
N ALA A 25 -5.65 -4.60 -3.04
CA ALA A 25 -5.40 -4.49 -1.61
C ALA A 25 -3.90 -4.52 -1.26
N SER A 26 -3.08 -5.25 -2.03
CA SER A 26 -1.61 -5.20 -1.88
C SER A 26 -1.04 -3.82 -2.23
N ILE A 27 -1.50 -3.21 -3.32
CA ILE A 27 -1.03 -1.88 -3.75
C ILE A 27 -1.51 -0.81 -2.75
N ASP A 28 -2.75 -0.92 -2.29
CA ASP A 28 -3.31 -0.02 -1.28
C ASP A 28 -2.52 -0.08 0.01
N ALA A 29 -2.15 -1.28 0.48
CA ALA A 29 -1.35 -1.42 1.69
C ALA A 29 0.02 -0.73 1.58
N TRP A 30 0.69 -0.85 0.44
CA TRP A 30 1.91 -0.10 0.16
C TRP A 30 1.65 1.41 0.14
N GLY A 31 0.55 1.85 -0.48
CA GLY A 31 0.18 3.27 -0.57
C GLY A 31 -0.17 3.89 0.78
N LEU A 32 -0.84 3.13 1.66
CA LEU A 32 -1.26 3.56 3.00
C LEU A 32 -0.09 3.81 3.96
N GLU A 33 1.10 3.30 3.66
CA GLU A 33 2.31 3.68 4.41
C GLU A 33 2.58 5.20 4.36
N ARG A 34 1.95 5.94 3.44
CA ARG A 34 1.92 7.41 3.43
C ARG A 34 1.56 8.02 4.78
N GLU A 35 0.68 7.37 5.55
CA GLU A 35 0.21 7.86 6.84
C GLU A 35 1.34 7.90 7.88
N LYS A 36 2.38 7.08 7.69
CA LYS A 36 3.57 7.01 8.52
C LYS A 36 4.72 7.87 7.99
N TYR A 37 4.62 8.38 6.77
CA TYR A 37 5.71 9.13 6.13
C TYR A 37 5.76 10.58 6.60
N ASN A 38 6.90 10.99 7.17
CA ASN A 38 7.12 12.36 7.60
C ASN A 38 7.74 13.20 6.48
N PHE A 39 6.91 13.91 5.74
CA PHE A 39 7.35 14.83 4.66
C PHE A 39 8.27 15.96 5.15
N ASN A 40 8.24 16.33 6.44
CA ASN A 40 9.14 17.35 7.00
C ASN A 40 10.52 16.78 7.34
N LYS A 41 10.64 15.45 7.46
CA LYS A 41 11.90 14.73 7.68
C LYS A 41 12.02 13.58 6.67
N PRO A 42 12.16 13.91 5.37
CA PRO A 42 12.17 12.90 4.31
C PRO A 42 13.39 11.99 4.42
N GLY A 43 13.21 10.74 4.03
CA GLY A 43 14.24 9.71 4.10
C GLY A 43 13.66 8.31 4.00
N PHE A 44 14.56 7.34 3.95
CA PHE A 44 14.18 5.94 3.95
C PHE A 44 13.75 5.47 5.34
N SER A 45 12.70 4.65 5.40
CA SER A 45 12.37 3.83 6.55
C SER A 45 11.68 2.56 6.09
N GLU A 46 11.89 1.44 6.78
CA GLU A 46 11.23 0.17 6.47
C GLU A 46 9.70 0.27 6.53
N ALA A 47 9.16 1.16 7.36
CA ALA A 47 7.72 1.35 7.53
C ALA A 47 7.05 2.15 6.40
N THR A 48 7.85 2.76 5.51
CA THR A 48 7.38 3.66 4.44
C THR A 48 8.01 3.38 3.08
N GLY A 49 8.86 2.35 3.00
CA GLY A 49 9.67 2.07 1.83
C GLY A 49 8.83 1.72 0.60
N HIS A 50 7.70 1.03 0.80
CA HIS A 50 6.83 0.67 -0.32
C HIS A 50 6.11 1.90 -0.86
N PHE A 51 5.61 2.76 0.02
CA PHE A 51 5.02 4.05 -0.39
C PHE A 51 6.02 4.92 -1.14
N THR A 52 7.22 5.12 -0.59
CA THR A 52 8.21 6.00 -1.23
C THR A 52 8.68 5.47 -2.57
N GLN A 53 8.71 4.15 -2.77
CA GLN A 53 8.97 3.56 -4.08
C GLN A 53 7.79 3.76 -5.05
N LEU A 54 6.55 3.61 -4.58
CA LEU A 54 5.36 3.79 -5.41
C LEU A 54 5.25 5.21 -5.99
N VAL A 55 5.58 6.23 -5.20
CA VAL A 55 5.44 7.63 -5.60
C VAL A 55 6.74 8.27 -6.07
N TRP A 56 7.79 7.49 -6.28
CA TRP A 56 9.11 7.99 -6.65
C TRP A 56 9.08 8.65 -8.04
N SER A 57 9.18 9.98 -8.11
CA SER A 57 8.96 10.70 -9.37
C SER A 57 9.93 10.37 -10.50
N ASN A 58 11.18 10.00 -10.20
CA ASN A 58 12.17 9.63 -11.22
C ASN A 58 12.01 8.19 -11.72
N THR A 59 11.15 7.37 -11.13
CA THR A 59 10.83 6.04 -11.67
C THR A 59 9.91 6.23 -12.88
N THR A 60 10.32 5.70 -14.04
CA THR A 60 9.61 5.91 -15.31
C THR A 60 8.90 4.66 -15.82
N SER A 61 9.19 3.50 -15.25
CA SER A 61 8.63 2.22 -15.67
C SER A 61 8.39 1.33 -14.47
N VAL A 62 7.25 0.65 -14.47
CA VAL A 62 6.88 -0.37 -13.48
C VAL A 62 6.39 -1.63 -14.19
N GLY A 63 6.85 -2.78 -13.72
CA GLY A 63 6.38 -4.09 -14.17
C GLY A 63 5.95 -4.92 -12.96
N CYS A 64 4.74 -5.46 -12.98
CA CYS A 64 4.21 -6.24 -11.87
C CYS A 64 3.83 -7.66 -12.27
N GLY A 65 4.09 -8.61 -11.37
CA GLY A 65 3.62 -9.99 -11.42
C GLY A 65 2.71 -10.28 -10.22
N ARG A 66 1.65 -11.05 -10.44
CA ARG A 66 0.75 -11.47 -9.36
C ARG A 66 0.32 -12.93 -9.51
N VAL A 67 0.15 -13.60 -8.39
CA VAL A 67 -0.40 -14.96 -8.32
C VAL A 67 -1.30 -15.10 -7.11
N ASN A 68 -2.46 -15.75 -7.28
CA ASN A 68 -3.27 -16.18 -6.13
C ASN A 68 -2.68 -17.49 -5.61
N CYS A 69 -2.16 -17.48 -4.38
CA CYS A 69 -1.54 -18.65 -3.79
C CYS A 69 -2.57 -19.62 -3.20
N SER A 70 -3.78 -19.18 -2.88
CA SER A 70 -4.85 -20.01 -2.30
C SER A 70 -4.36 -20.88 -1.12
N GLY A 71 -3.55 -20.31 -0.22
CA GLY A 71 -2.98 -21.02 0.93
C GLY A 71 -1.77 -21.91 0.63
N LYS A 72 -1.37 -22.07 -0.65
CA LYS A 72 -0.19 -22.87 -1.02
C LYS A 72 1.09 -22.24 -0.46
N ASN A 73 2.00 -23.09 -0.01
CA ASN A 73 3.29 -22.71 0.56
C ASN A 73 3.17 -21.71 1.73
N GLY A 74 2.06 -21.73 2.48
CA GLY A 74 1.84 -20.86 3.63
C GLY A 74 1.39 -19.44 3.28
N THR A 75 1.15 -19.12 2.01
CA THR A 75 0.66 -17.79 1.60
C THR A 75 -0.86 -17.81 1.45
N PRO A 76 -1.63 -17.21 2.37
CA PRO A 76 -3.09 -17.37 2.42
C PRO A 76 -3.84 -16.70 1.26
N GLY A 77 -3.22 -15.73 0.59
CA GLY A 77 -3.88 -14.90 -0.42
C GLY A 77 -3.01 -14.64 -1.64
N TRP A 78 -3.11 -13.43 -2.17
CA TRP A 78 -2.34 -13.00 -3.32
C TRP A 78 -0.89 -12.71 -2.95
N TYR A 79 0.01 -13.09 -3.85
CA TYR A 79 1.42 -12.70 -3.85
C TYR A 79 1.63 -11.76 -5.04
N VAL A 80 2.10 -10.54 -4.75
CA VAL A 80 2.29 -9.47 -5.74
C VAL A 80 3.72 -8.97 -5.61
N VAL A 81 4.38 -8.83 -6.75
CA VAL A 81 5.71 -8.22 -6.86
C VAL A 81 5.66 -7.15 -7.94
N CYS A 82 6.22 -5.99 -7.68
CA CYS A 82 6.41 -4.93 -8.66
C CYS A 82 7.88 -4.50 -8.68
N GLU A 83 8.41 -4.35 -9.89
CA GLU A 83 9.77 -3.89 -10.17
C GLU A 83 9.72 -2.50 -10.79
N TYR A 84 10.62 -1.62 -10.37
CA TYR A 84 10.62 -0.19 -10.68
C TYR A 84 11.95 0.22 -11.33
N TYR A 85 11.88 0.91 -12.47
CA TYR A 85 13.07 1.42 -13.17
C TYR A 85 12.88 2.87 -13.63
N PRO A 86 13.89 3.75 -13.45
CA PRO A 86 15.00 3.62 -12.49
C PRO A 86 14.50 3.34 -11.07
N ARG A 87 15.32 2.67 -10.26
CA ARG A 87 14.94 2.33 -8.88
C ARG A 87 14.70 3.57 -8.03
N GLY A 88 13.71 3.49 -7.16
CA GLY A 88 13.48 4.48 -6.12
C GLY A 88 14.31 4.23 -4.88
N ASN A 89 13.95 4.90 -3.79
CA ASN A 89 14.52 4.71 -2.46
C ASN A 89 16.06 4.82 -2.40
N VAL A 90 16.67 5.54 -3.34
CA VAL A 90 18.12 5.79 -3.32
C VAL A 90 18.40 6.81 -2.21
N VAL A 91 19.19 6.42 -1.22
CA VAL A 91 19.63 7.33 -0.16
C VAL A 91 20.81 8.15 -0.69
N GLY A 92 20.57 9.43 -0.96
CA GLY A 92 21.59 10.41 -1.28
C GLY A 92 22.04 11.20 -0.05
N ASP A 93 23.00 12.10 -0.23
CA ASP A 93 23.48 12.98 0.83
C ASP A 93 22.33 13.75 1.48
N LYS A 94 22.22 13.66 2.81
CA LYS A 94 21.16 14.33 3.60
C LYS A 94 19.74 14.08 3.07
N ASN A 95 19.50 12.86 2.58
CA ASN A 95 18.23 12.40 1.99
C ASN A 95 17.72 13.27 0.83
N GLN A 96 18.64 13.89 0.06
CA GLN A 96 18.28 14.80 -1.02
C GLN A 96 17.33 14.15 -2.05
N PHE A 97 17.60 12.92 -2.46
CA PHE A 97 16.74 12.24 -3.44
C PHE A 97 15.32 11.99 -2.93
N PHE A 98 15.11 11.78 -1.63
CA PHE A 98 13.77 11.66 -1.06
C PHE A 98 13.03 13.00 -1.09
N LYS A 99 13.73 14.11 -0.81
CA LYS A 99 13.17 15.46 -0.94
C LYS A 99 12.72 15.72 -2.38
N ASP A 100 13.50 15.26 -3.35
CA ASP A 100 13.26 15.53 -4.76
C ASP A 100 12.16 14.64 -5.35
N ASN A 101 12.05 13.39 -4.88
CA ASN A 101 11.19 12.38 -5.51
C ASN A 101 9.89 12.08 -4.77
N VAL A 102 9.79 12.38 -3.48
CA VAL A 102 8.60 12.05 -2.67
C VAL A 102 7.94 13.36 -2.24
N LYS A 103 6.91 13.78 -2.98
CA LYS A 103 6.18 15.04 -2.75
C LYS A 103 4.84 14.79 -2.06
N LYS A 104 4.37 15.81 -1.33
CA LYS A 104 2.98 15.87 -0.87
C LYS A 104 2.03 15.94 -2.06
N GLN A 105 0.79 15.50 -1.88
CA GLN A 105 -0.26 15.69 -2.88
C GLN A 105 -0.41 17.18 -3.20
N SER A 106 -0.43 17.50 -4.49
CA SER A 106 -0.70 18.86 -4.99
C SER A 106 -2.19 19.10 -5.27
N VAL A 107 -2.98 18.02 -5.35
CA VAL A 107 -4.43 18.03 -5.63
C VAL A 107 -5.12 17.05 -4.68
N GLY A 108 -6.28 17.43 -4.15
CA GLY A 108 -6.99 16.68 -3.10
C GLY A 108 -6.59 17.13 -1.69
N LYS A 109 -7.18 16.51 -0.66
CA LYS A 109 -6.78 16.69 0.74
C LYS A 109 -5.75 15.64 1.13
N ASP A 110 -4.87 15.97 2.07
CA ASP A 110 -3.88 15.03 2.62
C ASP A 110 -4.52 13.77 3.25
N THR A 111 -5.82 13.85 3.58
CA THR A 111 -6.64 12.77 4.12
C THR A 111 -7.32 11.91 3.06
N ASP A 112 -7.20 12.26 1.77
CA ASP A 112 -7.85 11.51 0.70
C ASP A 112 -7.07 10.23 0.45
N THR A 113 -7.62 9.12 0.93
CA THR A 113 -7.18 7.76 0.63
C THR A 113 -8.16 7.14 -0.37
N VAL A 114 -7.69 6.82 -1.58
CA VAL A 114 -8.45 5.91 -2.46
C VAL A 114 -8.17 4.52 -1.95
N GLU A 115 -8.98 4.07 -1.01
CA GLU A 115 -9.00 2.68 -0.61
C GLU A 115 -9.86 1.93 -1.63
N SER A 116 -9.40 0.80 -2.17
CA SER A 116 -10.20 -0.02 -3.09
C SER A 116 -11.42 -0.68 -2.43
N GLY A 117 -11.80 -0.24 -1.22
CA GLY A 117 -12.91 -0.76 -0.41
C GLY A 117 -12.58 -2.12 0.23
N ILE A 118 -11.30 -2.45 0.36
CA ILE A 118 -10.82 -3.75 0.82
C ILE A 118 -9.82 -3.54 1.96
N THR A 119 -10.24 -2.85 3.01
CA THR A 119 -9.56 -2.91 4.30
C THR A 119 -9.69 -4.32 4.87
N SER A 120 -8.55 -4.76 5.35
CA SER A 120 -8.24 -6.11 5.83
C SER A 120 -9.20 -6.66 6.88
N LEU A 121 -9.44 -7.97 6.83
CA LEU A 121 -9.82 -8.79 7.99
C LEU A 121 -8.69 -8.90 9.05
N ALA A 122 -7.67 -8.03 9.02
CA ALA A 122 -6.44 -8.19 9.79
C ALA A 122 -6.05 -6.99 10.67
N GLN A 123 -6.85 -5.91 10.71
CA GLN A 123 -6.68 -4.86 11.71
C GLN A 123 -8.04 -4.55 12.33
N GLY A 124 -8.22 -5.06 13.55
CA GLY A 124 -9.39 -4.81 14.35
C GLY A 124 -9.63 -3.30 14.53
N TRP A 125 -10.86 -2.88 14.24
CA TRP A 125 -11.61 -1.87 14.98
C TRP A 125 -10.81 -0.63 15.43
N ARG A 126 -10.49 0.24 14.47
CA ARG A 126 -10.20 1.69 14.58
C ARG A 126 -9.95 2.12 13.13
N GLU A 127 -10.77 2.87 12.41
CA GLU A 127 -11.65 3.98 12.74
C GLU A 127 -12.78 3.98 11.69
N VAL A 128 -14.01 3.67 12.09
CA VAL A 128 -15.19 4.02 11.29
C VAL A 128 -15.30 5.55 11.38
N ARG A 129 -14.85 6.29 10.37
CA ARG A 129 -15.05 7.74 10.35
C ARG A 129 -16.52 8.02 10.02
N TRP A 130 -17.25 8.20 11.11
CA TRP A 130 -18.57 8.78 11.28
C TRP A 130 -18.85 9.93 10.31
N ALA A 131 -19.80 9.71 9.40
CA ALA A 131 -20.75 10.74 8.99
C ALA A 131 -22.17 10.24 9.30
N ALA A 132 -22.41 9.85 10.54
CA ALA A 132 -23.75 9.74 11.09
C ALA A 132 -23.91 10.88 12.11
N ILE A 133 -24.58 11.94 11.68
CA ILE A 133 -25.10 12.97 12.57
C ILE A 133 -26.06 12.26 13.53
N VAL A 134 -25.66 12.14 14.80
CA VAL A 134 -26.57 11.70 15.85
C VAL A 134 -27.54 12.85 16.12
N LEU A 135 -28.72 12.79 15.52
CA LEU A 135 -29.92 13.44 16.04
C LEU A 135 -30.92 12.35 16.41
N GLY A 136 -31.01 12.07 17.71
CA GLY A 136 -32.16 11.39 18.31
C GLY A 136 -32.12 9.86 18.39
N GLY A 137 -31.75 9.36 19.57
CA GLY A 137 -32.46 8.29 20.30
C GLY A 137 -32.75 6.93 19.62
N ALA A 138 -32.08 5.89 20.14
CA ALA A 138 -32.51 4.50 20.38
C ALA A 138 -31.54 3.45 19.81
N ILE A 139 -30.85 2.75 20.72
CA ILE A 139 -30.11 1.51 20.43
C ILE A 139 -31.12 0.37 20.57
N LEU A 140 -31.40 -0.34 19.47
CA LEU A 140 -32.06 -1.64 19.51
C LEU A 140 -31.05 -2.71 19.11
N VAL A 141 -30.68 -3.54 20.08
CA VAL A 141 -29.88 -4.75 19.86
C VAL A 141 -30.85 -5.86 19.52
N GLY A 142 -30.94 -6.23 18.24
CA GLY A 142 -31.77 -7.33 17.77
C GLY A 142 -30.94 -8.30 16.94
N TRP A 143 -30.69 -9.49 17.49
CA TRP A 143 -30.19 -10.63 16.74
C TRP A 143 -31.28 -11.10 15.77
N ALA A 144 -30.98 -11.18 14.48
CA ALA A 144 -31.83 -11.90 13.54
C ALA A 144 -30.92 -12.69 12.58
N ILE A 145 -30.76 -13.98 12.91
CA ILE A 145 -30.44 -15.02 11.95
C ILE A 145 -31.71 -15.21 11.10
N VAL A 146 -31.58 -15.15 9.77
CA VAL A 146 -32.63 -15.64 8.87
C VAL A 146 -31.95 -16.48 7.78
N TRP A 147 -32.55 -17.65 7.56
CA TRP A 147 -32.15 -18.74 6.67
C TRP A 147 -32.07 -18.35 5.19
#